data_AF-A0A940J7Q5-F1
#
_entry.id   AF-A0A940J7Q5-F1
#
_cell.length_a   1.000
_cell.length_b   1.000
_cell.length_c   1.000
_cell.angle_alpha   90.00
_cell.angle_beta   90.00
_cell.angle_gamma   90.00
#
_symmetry.space_group_name_H-M   'P 1'
#
loop_
_entity.id
_entity.type
_entity.pdbx_description
1 polymer ?
#
loop_
_entity_poly.entity_id
_entity_poly.type
_entity_poly.pdbx_seq_one_letter_code
_entity_poly.pdbx_strand_id
1 'polypeptide(L)'
;MDENSPAVSGRPTDWPPTDAHQVMEGCIRILAAGMDGPHIVICRDLCTGATSYEGPYDDGLAAVLAADREAAWDRAHDTRSQMEYSVAPLLVGLDVC
;
A
#
# COMPACT_ATOMS: atom_id res chain seq x y z
N MET A 1 4.60 58.92 -8.78
CA MET A 1 5.37 57.72 -8.39
C MET A 1 4.30 56.68 -8.17
N ASP A 2 3.94 56.01 -9.26
CA ASP A 2 2.79 55.11 -9.34
C ASP A 2 3.25 53.90 -10.13
N GLU A 3 3.61 52.81 -9.45
CA GLU A 3 3.73 51.50 -10.08
C GLU A 3 3.03 50.47 -9.21
N ASN A 4 1.75 50.35 -9.53
CA ASN A 4 0.81 49.30 -9.26
C ASN A 4 1.42 47.91 -9.59
N SER A 5 1.72 47.11 -8.57
CA SER A 5 2.09 45.69 -8.74
C SER A 5 0.84 44.85 -9.02
N PRO A 6 0.75 44.08 -10.12
CA PRO A 6 -0.35 43.16 -10.29
C PRO A 6 -0.08 41.88 -9.48
N ALA A 7 -1.10 41.46 -8.74
CA ALA A 7 -1.13 40.20 -8.02
C ALA A 7 -0.82 39.02 -8.94
N VAL A 8 0.17 38.20 -8.56
CA VAL A 8 0.34 36.85 -9.12
C VAL A 8 -0.81 35.99 -8.62
N SER A 9 -1.92 36.00 -9.35
CA SER A 9 -3.03 35.06 -9.21
C SER A 9 -3.00 34.09 -10.38
N GLY A 10 -2.07 33.15 -10.32
CA GLY A 10 -2.00 32.01 -11.23
C GLY A 10 -2.16 30.71 -10.45
N ARG A 11 -3.32 30.49 -9.82
CA ARG A 11 -3.71 29.09 -9.58
C ARG A 11 -4.01 28.48 -10.95
N PRO A 12 -3.46 27.31 -11.31
CA PRO A 12 -3.89 26.61 -12.50
C PRO A 12 -5.39 26.33 -12.38
N THR A 13 -6.21 27.09 -13.11
CA THR A 13 -7.68 26.96 -13.16
C THR A 13 -8.13 26.04 -14.29
N ASP A 14 -7.20 25.32 -14.91
CA ASP A 14 -7.44 24.39 -16.01
C ASP A 14 -7.64 22.94 -15.56
N TRP A 15 -7.66 22.68 -14.25
CA TRP A 15 -8.11 21.38 -13.75
C TRP A 15 -9.56 21.16 -14.23
N PRO A 16 -9.84 20.12 -15.04
CA PRO A 16 -11.19 19.86 -15.48
C PRO A 16 -12.06 19.72 -14.22
N PRO A 17 -13.32 20.20 -14.22
CA PRO A 17 -14.21 20.01 -13.08
C PRO A 17 -14.36 18.51 -12.88
N THR A 18 -13.49 17.95 -12.04
CA THR A 18 -13.52 16.54 -11.72
C THR A 18 -14.54 16.48 -10.63
N ASP A 19 -15.69 15.92 -10.96
CA ASP A 19 -16.67 15.58 -9.96
C ASP A 19 -15.96 14.77 -8.88
N ALA A 20 -15.91 15.31 -7.66
CA ALA A 20 -15.24 14.67 -6.54
C ALA A 20 -15.77 13.24 -6.33
N HIS A 21 -17.02 12.99 -6.73
CA HIS A 21 -17.62 11.67 -6.77
C HIS A 21 -16.89 10.72 -7.72
N GLN A 22 -16.53 11.17 -8.94
CA GLN A 22 -15.81 10.33 -9.92
C GLN A 22 -14.39 10.00 -9.47
N VAL A 23 -13.69 10.96 -8.85
CA VAL A 23 -12.36 10.71 -8.25
C VAL A 23 -12.49 9.68 -7.14
N MET A 24 -13.44 9.87 -6.23
CA MET A 24 -13.67 8.97 -5.11
C MET A 24 -14.02 7.56 -5.59
N GLU A 25 -14.91 7.43 -6.56
CA GLU A 25 -15.30 6.14 -7.16
C GLU A 25 -14.11 5.45 -7.85
N GLY A 26 -13.25 6.21 -8.53
CA GLY A 26 -12.00 5.72 -9.10
C GLY A 26 -11.05 5.17 -8.03
N CYS A 27 -10.82 5.94 -6.96
CA CYS A 27 -9.99 5.52 -5.82
C CYS A 27 -10.52 4.25 -5.16
N ILE A 28 -11.84 4.17 -4.93
CA ILE A 28 -12.49 2.99 -4.34
C ILE A 28 -12.26 1.76 -5.22
N ARG A 29 -12.42 1.88 -6.54
CA ARG A 29 -12.20 0.76 -7.47
C ARG A 29 -10.75 0.28 -7.48
N ILE A 30 -9.79 1.21 -7.44
CA ILE A 30 -8.37 0.86 -7.38
C ILE A 30 -8.04 0.16 -6.06
N LEU A 31 -8.56 0.67 -4.93
CA LEU A 31 -8.36 0.05 -3.62
C LEU A 31 -8.99 -1.35 -3.55
N ALA A 32 -10.21 -1.52 -4.08
CA ALA A 32 -10.88 -2.81 -4.15
C ALA A 32 -10.12 -3.81 -5.03
N ALA A 33 -9.73 -3.41 -6.24
CA ALA A 33 -8.91 -4.25 -7.13
C ALA A 33 -7.55 -4.58 -6.51
N GLY A 34 -7.00 -3.66 -5.71
CA GLY A 34 -5.77 -3.87 -4.95
C GLY A 34 -5.90 -4.90 -3.83
N MET A 35 -7.11 -5.20 -3.33
CA MET A 35 -7.34 -6.23 -2.29
C MET A 35 -7.60 -7.61 -2.89
N ASP A 36 -8.25 -7.68 -4.05
CA ASP A 36 -8.63 -8.94 -4.71
C ASP A 36 -7.52 -9.52 -5.61
N GLY A 37 -6.43 -8.78 -5.81
CA GLY A 37 -5.27 -9.23 -6.59
C GLY A 37 -4.23 -9.98 -5.75
N PRO A 38 -3.16 -10.53 -6.36
CA PRO A 38 -2.17 -11.31 -5.64
C PRO A 38 -1.45 -10.50 -4.56
N HIS A 39 -1.15 -11.12 -3.41
CA HIS A 39 -0.44 -10.48 -2.29
C HIS A 39 0.75 -11.31 -1.84
N ILE A 40 1.68 -10.66 -1.14
CA ILE A 40 2.80 -11.31 -0.46
C ILE A 40 2.74 -11.02 1.03
N VAL A 41 3.26 -11.95 1.82
CA VAL A 41 3.58 -11.73 3.23
C VAL A 41 5.03 -11.30 3.32
N ILE A 42 5.28 -10.25 4.09
CA ILE A 42 6.60 -9.72 4.40
C ILE A 42 6.81 -9.94 5.90
N CYS A 43 7.78 -10.77 6.24
CA CYS A 43 8.18 -11.00 7.62
C CYS A 43 9.51 -10.32 7.87
N ARG A 44 9.58 -9.51 8.93
CA ARG A 44 10.78 -8.81 9.34
C ARG A 44 11.17 -9.24 10.74
N ASP A 45 12.38 -9.77 10.87
CA ASP A 45 13.03 -9.97 12.15
C ASP A 45 13.54 -8.62 12.67
N LEU A 46 12.97 -8.13 13.76
CA LEU A 46 13.32 -6.85 14.37
C LEU A 46 14.64 -6.91 15.15
N CYS A 47 15.14 -8.10 15.49
CA CYS A 47 16.42 -8.28 16.15
C CYS A 47 17.58 -8.24 15.15
N THR A 48 17.45 -8.90 14.00
CA THR A 48 18.52 -8.97 12.98
C THR A 48 18.33 -7.97 11.84
N GLY A 49 17.12 -7.46 11.65
CA GLY A 49 16.73 -6.66 10.50
C GLY A 49 16.53 -7.47 9.21
N ALA A 50 16.63 -8.81 9.27
CA ALA A 50 16.40 -9.66 8.12
C ALA A 50 14.94 -9.60 7.69
N THR A 51 14.71 -9.58 6.37
CA THR A 51 13.37 -9.60 5.78
C THR A 51 13.24 -10.83 4.90
N SER A 52 12.18 -11.61 5.11
CA SER A 52 11.77 -12.71 4.25
C SER A 52 10.42 -12.41 3.59
N TYR A 53 10.16 -13.09 2.48
CA TYR A 53 8.96 -12.92 1.67
C TYR A 53 8.34 -14.28 1.42
N GLU A 54 7.02 -14.36 1.53
CA GLU A 54 6.25 -15.58 1.25
C GLU A 54 5.07 -15.26 0.32
N GLY A 55 4.74 -16.22 -0.55
CA GLY A 55 3.68 -16.11 -1.55
C GLY A 55 4.21 -16.32 -2.99
N PRO A 56 3.46 -15.85 -4.01
CA PRO A 56 2.26 -15.03 -3.90
C PRO A 56 1.03 -15.83 -3.43
N TYR A 57 0.15 -15.13 -2.71
CA TYR A 57 -1.20 -15.56 -2.33
C TYR A 57 -2.22 -14.99 -3.31
N ASP A 58 -3.34 -15.68 -3.50
CA ASP A 58 -4.36 -15.31 -4.50
C ASP A 58 -4.97 -13.92 -4.25
N ASP A 59 -5.23 -13.58 -3.00
CA ASP A 59 -5.80 -12.30 -2.57
C ASP A 59 -5.24 -11.82 -1.22
N GLY A 60 -5.61 -10.61 -0.80
CA GLY A 60 -5.15 -10.01 0.45
C GLY A 60 -5.64 -10.75 1.69
N LEU A 61 -6.82 -11.36 1.64
CA LEU A 61 -7.37 -12.12 2.77
C LEU A 61 -6.57 -13.41 2.98
N ALA A 62 -6.24 -14.13 1.91
CA ALA A 62 -5.42 -15.34 1.94
C ALA A 62 -4.02 -15.04 2.52
N ALA A 63 -3.41 -13.92 2.12
CA ALA A 63 -2.12 -13.49 2.68
C ALA A 63 -2.22 -13.13 4.17
N VAL A 64 -3.27 -12.41 4.62
CA VAL A 64 -3.48 -12.09 6.03
C VAL A 64 -3.68 -13.36 6.87
N LEU A 65 -4.49 -14.31 6.40
CA LEU A 65 -4.68 -15.59 7.09
C LEU A 65 -3.40 -16.40 7.20
N ALA A 66 -2.52 -16.33 6.20
CA ALA A 66 -1.21 -16.98 6.25
C ALA A 66 -0.28 -16.29 7.25
N ALA A 67 -0.20 -14.96 7.23
CA ALA A 67 0.57 -14.17 8.19
C ALA A 67 0.12 -14.42 9.64
N ASP A 68 -1.19 -14.45 9.90
CA ASP A 68 -1.73 -14.73 11.23
C ASP A 68 -1.35 -16.13 11.73
N ARG A 69 -1.40 -17.13 10.84
CA ARG A 69 -1.01 -18.50 11.17
C ARG A 69 0.46 -18.60 11.53
N GLU A 70 1.34 -17.98 10.73
CA GLU A 70 2.79 -17.99 10.98
C GLU A 70 3.13 -17.22 12.27
N ALA A 71 2.55 -16.04 12.46
CA ALA A 71 2.71 -15.25 13.68
C ALA A 71 2.22 -16.00 14.94
N ALA A 72 1.19 -16.84 14.82
CA ALA A 72 0.74 -17.69 15.92
C ALA A 72 1.74 -18.83 16.20
N TRP A 73 2.31 -19.42 15.15
CA TRP A 73 3.31 -20.47 15.27
C TRP A 73 4.59 -19.97 15.95
N ASP A 74 5.11 -18.82 15.51
CA ASP A 74 6.29 -18.18 16.07
C ASP A 74 6.10 -17.81 17.54
N ARG A 75 4.97 -17.19 17.89
CA ARG A 75 4.70 -16.86 19.30
C ARG A 75 4.65 -18.09 20.21
N ALA A 76 4.27 -19.24 19.67
CA ALA A 76 4.21 -20.49 20.42
C ALA A 76 5.57 -21.21 20.53
N HIS A 77 6.47 -21.05 19.53
CA HIS A 77 7.69 -21.86 19.42
C HIS A 77 8.99 -21.07 19.54
N ASP A 78 8.95 -19.75 19.32
CA ASP A 78 10.11 -18.87 19.41
C ASP A 78 9.77 -17.58 20.18
N THR A 79 10.01 -17.62 21.49
CA THR A 79 9.77 -16.46 22.38
C THR A 79 10.90 -15.43 22.34
N ARG A 80 12.00 -15.69 21.61
CA ARG A 80 13.16 -14.79 21.54
C ARG A 80 13.16 -13.93 20.30
N SER A 81 12.56 -14.40 19.21
CA SER A 81 12.46 -13.65 17.96
C SER A 81 11.35 -12.61 18.04
N GLN A 82 11.68 -11.36 17.71
CA GLN A 82 10.71 -10.28 17.56
C GLN A 82 10.38 -10.14 16.08
N MET A 83 9.29 -10.78 15.64
CA MET A 83 8.88 -10.78 14.24
C MET A 83 7.75 -9.78 14.00
N GLU A 84 7.87 -9.01 12.93
CA GLU A 84 6.81 -8.13 12.41
C GLU A 84 6.32 -8.70 11.07
N TYR A 85 5.01 -8.97 11.00
CA TYR A 85 4.35 -9.49 9.82
C TYR A 85 3.52 -8.38 9.16
N SER A 86 3.69 -8.20 7.85
CA SER A 86 2.90 -7.28 7.05
C SER A 86 2.50 -7.93 5.71
N VAL A 87 1.45 -7.40 5.08
CA VAL A 87 0.92 -7.91 3.81
C VAL A 87 0.91 -6.77 2.81
N ALA A 88 1.33 -7.05 1.57
CA ALA A 88 1.37 -6.06 0.51
C ALA A 88 0.83 -6.65 -0.81
N PRO A 89 0.08 -5.87 -1.61
CA PRO A 89 -0.33 -6.29 -2.94
C PRO A 89 0.89 -6.40 -3.86
N LEU A 90 0.90 -7.44 -4.69
CA LEU A 90 1.88 -7.61 -5.76
C LEU A 90 1.41 -6.79 -6.96
N LEU A 91 1.98 -5.60 -7.13
CA LEU A 91 1.68 -4.74 -8.27
C LEU A 91 2.28 -5.34 -9.54
N VAL A 92 1.47 -6.07 -10.30
CA VAL A 92 1.86 -6.60 -11.61
C VAL A 92 1.71 -5.49 -12.67
N GLY A 93 2.81 -5.09 -13.32
CA GLY A 93 2.75 -4.24 -14.52
C GLY A 93 3.01 -2.74 -14.34
N LEU A 94 3.58 -2.28 -13.22
CA LEU A 94 4.24 -0.97 -13.21
C LEU A 94 5.64 -1.12 -13.82
N ASP A 95 5.71 -1.10 -15.15
CA ASP A 95 6.94 -0.68 -15.81
C ASP A 95 7.17 0.78 -15.42
N VAL A 96 8.14 1.01 -14.53
CA VAL A 96 8.63 2.35 -14.24
C VAL A 96 9.46 2.78 -15.46
N CYS A 97 8.78 3.36 -16.44
CA CYS A 97 9.39 4.08 -17.56
C CYS A 97 9.92 5.44 -17.11
#